data_AF-V7BCW4-F1
#
_entry.id   AF-V7BCW4-F1
#
_cell.length_a   1.000
_cell.length_b   1.000
_cell.length_c   1.000
_cell.angle_alpha   90.00
_cell.angle_beta   90.00
_cell.angle_gamma   90.00
#
_symmetry.space_group_name_H-M   'P 1'
#
loop_
_entity.id
_entity.type
_entity.pdbx_description
1 polymer ?
#
loop_
_entity_poly.entity_id
_entity_poly.type
_entity_poly.pdbx_seq_one_letter_code
_entity_poly.pdbx_strand_id
1 'polypeptide(L)'
;MTRTQCGEWWKSNTEAVINEALKSGLAPNVSDAHTINGHPGPVQGCASQERFKLDVQLGNTYLLRIIDAALNEELFFKIAGHKLTLVEVDAVYTKPFKTYTIVITPGQTTNVLLTTKHAAGKYLVAASPFMDAPIAVDNKTATATLHYSGTLSSNLTTLTSMPPKNSTILATSFTDSLRSLNSKKYPARVPLKIDRNLLFTVSLGINPCSTCVNNSRVVADINNVTFVMPKISLLQAHFFKIKGVFTDDFPGNPPVFYNFTGTQPSNLNTVTGTKLYRLAYNSTVQLVLQDTQ
;
A
#
# COMPACT_ATOMS: atom_id res chain seq x y z
N MET A 1 3.26 -23.54 -4.78
CA MET A 1 3.44 -22.25 -4.08
C MET A 1 3.30 -21.18 -5.13
N THR A 2 2.32 -20.28 -5.02
CA THR A 2 2.00 -19.34 -6.10
C THR A 2 2.12 -17.91 -5.61
N ARG A 3 2.85 -17.09 -6.37
CA ARG A 3 3.01 -15.65 -6.14
C ARG A 3 1.86 -14.93 -6.85
N THR A 4 1.22 -14.01 -6.14
CA THR A 4 0.13 -13.16 -6.64
C THR A 4 0.51 -11.71 -6.34
N GLN A 5 0.96 -10.99 -7.36
CA GLN A 5 1.34 -9.59 -7.24
C GLN A 5 0.21 -8.70 -7.75
N CYS A 6 -0.24 -7.77 -6.92
CA CYS A 6 -1.10 -6.68 -7.34
C CYS A 6 -0.24 -5.48 -7.74
N GLY A 7 -0.69 -4.69 -8.72
CA GLY A 7 0.03 -3.49 -9.16
C GLY A 7 -0.81 -2.62 -10.07
N GLU A 8 -0.20 -1.56 -10.58
CA GLU A 8 -0.83 -0.57 -11.47
C GLU A 8 -0.15 -0.55 -12.86
N TRP A 9 -0.90 -0.09 -13.86
CA TRP A 9 -0.43 0.06 -15.24
C TRP A 9 -0.91 1.37 -15.86
N TRP A 10 0.02 2.09 -16.49
CA TRP A 10 -0.27 3.28 -17.29
C TRP A 10 -0.02 2.98 -18.77
N LYS A 11 -0.87 3.53 -19.65
CA LYS A 11 -0.60 3.56 -21.10
C LYS A 11 0.56 4.50 -21.43
N SER A 12 0.65 5.61 -20.68
CA SER A 12 1.76 6.56 -20.77
C SER A 12 3.02 5.99 -20.13
N ASN A 13 4.18 6.44 -20.58
CA ASN A 13 5.45 6.16 -19.90
C ASN A 13 5.40 6.73 -18.48
N THR A 14 5.72 5.92 -17.47
CA THR A 14 5.68 6.31 -16.05
C THR A 14 6.59 7.50 -15.75
N GLU A 15 7.74 7.60 -16.43
CA GLU A 15 8.62 8.77 -16.34
C GLU A 15 7.95 10.03 -16.88
N ALA A 16 7.15 9.93 -17.94
CA ALA A 16 6.40 11.06 -18.45
C ALA A 16 5.31 11.51 -17.46
N VAL A 17 4.62 10.56 -16.82
CA VAL A 17 3.60 10.85 -15.80
C VAL A 17 4.18 11.64 -14.63
N ILE A 18 5.31 11.18 -14.06
CA ILE A 18 5.93 11.88 -12.93
C ILE A 18 6.56 13.21 -13.36
N ASN A 19 7.18 13.29 -14.55
CA ASN A 19 7.73 14.55 -15.06
C ASN A 19 6.65 15.61 -15.31
N GLU A 20 5.47 15.20 -15.78
CA GLU A 20 4.32 16.09 -15.93
C GLU A 20 3.84 16.60 -14.57
N ALA A 21 3.66 15.73 -13.58
CA ALA A 21 3.29 16.10 -12.21
C ALA A 21 4.32 17.06 -11.60
N LEU A 22 5.61 16.75 -11.76
CA LEU A 22 6.69 17.61 -11.29
C LEU A 22 6.70 18.97 -11.99
N LYS A 23 6.40 19.04 -13.28
CA LYS A 23 6.34 20.31 -14.02
C LYS A 23 5.11 21.13 -13.66
N SER A 24 3.96 20.48 -13.48
CA SER A 24 2.69 21.16 -13.20
C SER A 24 2.58 21.63 -11.75
N GLY A 25 3.20 20.91 -10.81
CA GLY A 25 3.03 21.11 -9.37
C GLY A 25 1.78 20.42 -8.81
N LEU A 26 1.08 19.61 -9.61
CA LEU A 26 -0.13 18.88 -9.23
C LEU A 26 0.16 17.39 -8.99
N ALA A 27 -0.85 16.66 -8.52
CA ALA A 27 -0.78 15.21 -8.37
C ALA A 27 -0.55 14.51 -9.73
N PRO A 28 0.12 13.34 -9.75
CA PRO A 28 0.26 12.53 -10.96
C PRO A 28 -1.09 11.99 -11.44
N ASN A 29 -1.17 11.70 -12.74
CA ASN A 29 -2.33 11.03 -13.32
C ASN A 29 -2.48 9.61 -12.75
N VAL A 30 -3.71 9.22 -12.41
CA VAL A 30 -4.05 7.86 -11.96
C VAL A 30 -3.76 6.80 -13.01
N SER A 31 -3.60 5.54 -12.60
CA SER A 31 -3.36 4.43 -13.52
C SER A 31 -4.51 4.18 -14.49
N ASP A 32 -4.19 3.55 -15.63
CA ASP A 32 -5.19 3.10 -16.60
C ASP A 32 -5.84 1.77 -16.20
N ALA A 33 -5.14 0.95 -15.41
CA ALA A 33 -5.66 -0.31 -14.87
C ALA A 33 -4.85 -0.79 -13.65
N HIS A 34 -5.52 -1.37 -12.68
CA HIS A 34 -4.91 -2.31 -11.74
C HIS A 34 -4.61 -3.64 -12.45
N THR A 35 -3.65 -4.40 -11.92
CA THR A 35 -3.22 -5.69 -12.46
C THR A 35 -3.06 -6.76 -11.38
N ILE A 36 -3.23 -8.02 -11.77
CA ILE A 36 -2.81 -9.20 -11.00
C ILE A 36 -1.76 -9.93 -11.84
N ASN A 37 -0.55 -10.05 -11.31
CA ASN A 37 0.64 -10.56 -11.98
C ASN A 37 0.89 -9.91 -13.35
N GLY A 38 0.67 -8.59 -13.45
CA GLY A 38 0.86 -7.82 -14.69
C GLY A 38 -0.30 -7.90 -15.68
N HIS A 39 -1.39 -8.59 -15.35
CA HIS A 39 -2.58 -8.68 -16.20
C HIS A 39 -3.75 -7.88 -15.61
N PRO A 40 -4.36 -6.95 -16.38
CA PRO A 40 -5.54 -6.20 -15.91
C PRO A 40 -6.83 -7.04 -15.91
N GLY A 41 -6.81 -8.18 -16.61
CA GLY A 41 -8.00 -8.98 -16.88
C GLY A 41 -8.55 -8.71 -18.29
N PRO A 42 -9.85 -8.97 -18.56
CA PRO A 42 -10.44 -8.73 -19.87
C PRO A 42 -10.48 -7.24 -20.21
N VAL A 43 -9.86 -6.85 -21.32
CA VAL A 43 -9.91 -5.48 -21.86
C VAL A 43 -10.74 -5.46 -23.13
N GLN A 44 -11.71 -4.56 -23.20
CA GLN A 44 -12.55 -4.40 -24.39
C GLN A 44 -11.69 -4.02 -25.60
N GLY A 45 -11.84 -4.75 -26.72
CA GLY A 45 -11.05 -4.52 -27.94
C GLY A 45 -9.69 -5.22 -27.98
N CYS A 46 -9.28 -5.93 -26.93
CA CYS A 46 -8.04 -6.70 -26.89
C CYS A 46 -8.35 -8.21 -26.79
N ALA A 47 -8.41 -8.89 -27.93
CA ALA A 47 -8.75 -10.33 -27.99
C ALA A 47 -7.62 -11.26 -27.49
N SER A 48 -6.38 -10.78 -27.40
CA SER A 48 -5.18 -11.59 -27.23
C SER A 48 -4.64 -11.70 -25.79
N GLN A 49 -5.27 -11.10 -24.79
CA GLN A 49 -4.71 -11.11 -23.44
C GLN A 49 -5.08 -12.38 -22.68
N GLU A 50 -4.07 -13.24 -22.50
CA GLU A 50 -4.12 -14.31 -21.50
C GLU A 50 -4.46 -13.70 -20.14
N ARG A 51 -5.51 -14.24 -19.52
CA ARG A 51 -5.86 -13.91 -18.15
C ARG A 51 -4.89 -14.65 -17.24
N PHE A 52 -4.42 -14.00 -16.18
CA PHE A 52 -3.72 -14.75 -15.14
C PHE A 52 -4.67 -15.82 -14.57
N LYS A 53 -4.19 -17.07 -14.57
CA LYS A 53 -4.91 -18.23 -14.06
C LYS A 53 -4.13 -18.83 -12.90
N LEU A 54 -4.85 -19.17 -11.84
CA LEU A 54 -4.35 -19.90 -10.70
C LEU A 54 -4.94 -21.30 -10.76
N ASP A 55 -4.17 -22.26 -11.29
CA ASP A 55 -4.60 -23.65 -11.39
C ASP A 55 -4.51 -24.38 -10.06
N VAL A 56 -5.59 -25.08 -9.70
CA VAL A 56 -5.70 -25.81 -8.44
C VAL A 56 -6.39 -27.15 -8.62
N GLN A 57 -6.15 -28.08 -7.69
CA GLN A 57 -6.83 -29.36 -7.60
C GLN A 57 -7.82 -29.33 -6.43
N LEU A 58 -8.92 -30.05 -6.57
CA LEU A 58 -9.93 -30.20 -5.53
C LEU A 58 -9.31 -30.85 -4.28
N GLY A 59 -9.67 -30.35 -3.08
CA GLY A 59 -9.27 -30.91 -1.79
C GLY A 59 -7.90 -30.45 -1.27
N ASN A 60 -7.08 -29.83 -2.11
CA ASN A 60 -5.75 -29.36 -1.74
C ASN A 60 -5.78 -28.05 -0.94
N THR A 61 -4.65 -27.75 -0.29
CA THR A 61 -4.40 -26.44 0.35
C THR A 61 -3.19 -25.78 -0.28
N TYR A 62 -3.35 -24.52 -0.69
CA TYR A 62 -2.34 -23.73 -1.37
C TYR A 62 -1.93 -22.54 -0.51
N LEU A 63 -0.63 -22.28 -0.40
CA LEU A 63 -0.11 -21.03 0.11
C LEU A 63 -0.06 -20.01 -1.03
N LEU A 64 -0.86 -18.95 -0.92
CA LEU A 64 -0.82 -17.80 -1.80
C LEU A 64 0.00 -16.70 -1.13
N ARG A 65 0.95 -16.13 -1.88
CA ARG A 65 1.76 -15.00 -1.44
C ARG A 65 1.31 -13.77 -2.17
N ILE A 66 0.50 -12.95 -1.50
CA ILE A 66 -0.10 -11.76 -2.05
C ILE A 66 0.83 -10.60 -1.75
N ILE A 67 1.21 -9.85 -2.77
CA ILE A 67 2.13 -8.72 -2.67
C ILE A 67 1.42 -7.53 -3.28
N ASP A 68 1.35 -6.43 -2.55
CA ASP A 68 0.94 -5.18 -3.14
C ASP A 68 2.16 -4.40 -3.63
N ALA A 69 2.27 -4.32 -4.94
CA ALA A 69 3.29 -3.56 -5.65
C ALA A 69 2.64 -2.43 -6.47
N ALA A 70 1.42 -2.01 -6.12
CA ALA A 70 0.88 -0.74 -6.55
C ALA A 70 1.72 0.41 -5.97
N LEU A 71 1.57 1.59 -6.55
CA LEU A 71 2.24 2.81 -6.11
C LEU A 71 1.33 3.62 -5.18
N ASN A 72 0.04 3.74 -5.47
CA ASN A 72 -0.80 4.76 -4.84
C ASN A 72 -1.95 4.20 -3.99
N GLU A 73 -2.57 3.09 -4.38
CA GLU A 73 -3.81 2.61 -3.75
C GLU A 73 -3.61 1.40 -2.85
N GLU A 74 -4.32 1.41 -1.72
CA GLU A 74 -4.62 0.19 -0.97
C GLU A 74 -5.64 -0.65 -1.74
N LEU A 75 -5.55 -1.97 -1.63
CA LEU A 75 -6.36 -2.89 -2.42
C LEU A 75 -7.16 -3.86 -1.55
N PHE A 76 -8.44 -4.02 -1.90
CA PHE A 76 -9.22 -5.19 -1.54
C PHE A 76 -8.88 -6.34 -2.48
N PHE A 77 -8.51 -7.50 -1.94
CA PHE A 77 -8.30 -8.75 -2.71
C PHE A 77 -9.30 -9.83 -2.28
N LYS A 78 -9.94 -10.49 -3.27
CA LYS A 78 -10.94 -11.56 -3.04
C LYS A 78 -10.80 -12.70 -4.04
N ILE A 79 -11.20 -13.89 -3.59
CA ILE A 79 -11.45 -15.06 -4.46
C ILE A 79 -12.91 -15.48 -4.27
N ALA A 80 -13.69 -15.50 -5.35
CA ALA A 80 -15.11 -15.79 -5.32
C ALA A 80 -15.41 -17.11 -4.60
N GLY A 81 -16.26 -17.07 -3.57
CA GLY A 81 -16.67 -18.23 -2.78
C GLY A 81 -15.65 -18.73 -1.75
N HIS A 82 -14.37 -18.33 -1.82
CA HIS A 82 -13.30 -18.93 -1.00
C HIS A 82 -12.91 -18.06 0.19
N LYS A 83 -12.96 -18.64 1.40
CA LYS A 83 -12.31 -18.04 2.58
C LYS A 83 -10.80 -18.27 2.50
N LEU A 84 -10.05 -17.24 2.86
CA LEU A 84 -8.60 -17.24 2.94
C LEU A 84 -8.20 -17.25 4.42
N THR A 85 -7.28 -18.14 4.81
CA THR A 85 -6.74 -18.16 6.18
C THR A 85 -5.42 -17.39 6.16
N LEU A 86 -5.40 -16.18 6.72
CA LEU A 86 -4.19 -15.37 6.81
C LEU A 86 -3.25 -15.96 7.86
N VAL A 87 -1.96 -16.08 7.52
CA VAL A 87 -0.95 -16.73 8.38
C VAL A 87 0.36 -15.96 8.50
N GLU A 88 0.60 -14.98 7.64
CA GLU A 88 1.83 -14.17 7.63
C GLU A 88 1.54 -12.79 7.05
N VAL A 89 2.13 -11.76 7.62
CA VAL A 89 2.22 -10.41 7.06
C VAL A 89 3.68 -9.95 7.20
N ASP A 90 4.25 -9.40 6.13
CA ASP A 90 5.61 -8.85 6.10
C ASP A 90 6.68 -9.79 6.66
N ALA A 91 6.65 -11.04 6.21
CA ALA A 91 7.53 -12.13 6.63
C ALA A 91 7.46 -12.48 8.14
N VAL A 92 6.44 -12.02 8.86
CA VAL A 92 6.18 -12.34 10.26
C VAL A 92 4.90 -13.15 10.39
N TYR A 93 4.98 -14.30 11.06
CA TYR A 93 3.80 -15.13 11.30
C TYR A 93 2.77 -14.40 12.17
N THR A 94 1.51 -14.51 11.77
CA THR A 94 0.37 -13.94 12.48
C THR A 94 -0.43 -15.03 13.19
N LYS A 95 -1.26 -14.64 14.16
CA LYS A 95 -2.31 -15.53 14.67
C LYS A 95 -3.31 -15.78 13.54
N PRO A 96 -3.52 -17.03 13.11
CA PRO A 96 -4.34 -17.27 11.94
C PRO A 96 -5.79 -16.83 12.13
N PHE A 97 -6.34 -16.15 11.13
CA PHE A 97 -7.77 -15.84 11.06
C PHE A 97 -8.28 -15.99 9.63
N LYS A 98 -9.59 -16.20 9.49
CA LYS A 98 -10.23 -16.43 8.19
C LYS A 98 -10.95 -15.18 7.74
N THR A 99 -10.77 -14.79 6.48
CA THR A 99 -11.48 -13.68 5.84
C THR A 99 -11.86 -14.03 4.41
N TYR A 100 -12.87 -13.35 3.86
CA TYR A 100 -13.17 -13.38 2.43
C TYR A 100 -12.45 -12.27 1.65
N THR A 101 -12.11 -11.18 2.34
CA THR A 101 -11.50 -10.00 1.76
C THR A 101 -10.22 -9.71 2.52
N ILE A 102 -9.13 -9.61 1.77
CA ILE A 102 -7.86 -9.11 2.27
C ILE A 102 -7.80 -7.62 1.97
N VAL A 103 -7.34 -6.84 2.93
CA VAL A 103 -6.90 -5.46 2.69
C VAL A 103 -5.38 -5.50 2.69
N ILE A 104 -4.77 -4.96 1.65
CA ILE A 104 -3.32 -4.92 1.51
C ILE A 104 -2.94 -3.53 1.01
N THR A 105 -1.82 -3.00 1.50
CA THR A 105 -1.36 -1.66 1.15
C THR A 105 -0.01 -1.73 0.42
N PRO A 106 0.34 -0.73 -0.42
CA PRO A 106 1.60 -0.71 -1.15
C PRO A 106 2.82 -1.05 -0.28
N GLY A 107 3.61 -2.02 -0.72
CA GLY A 107 4.79 -2.50 -0.01
C GLY A 107 4.54 -3.66 0.96
N GLN A 108 3.29 -3.90 1.37
CA GLN A 108 2.96 -5.04 2.22
C GLN A 108 2.96 -6.36 1.45
N THR A 109 3.25 -7.43 2.20
CA THR A 109 3.10 -8.81 1.75
C THR A 109 2.21 -9.58 2.71
N THR A 110 1.29 -10.38 2.20
CA THR A 110 0.40 -11.21 3.00
C THR A 110 0.38 -12.63 2.48
N ASN A 111 0.70 -13.61 3.32
CA ASN A 111 0.50 -15.02 2.97
C ASN A 111 -0.81 -15.55 3.53
N VAL A 112 -1.56 -16.23 2.68
CA VAL A 112 -2.81 -16.89 3.04
C VAL A 112 -2.86 -18.34 2.58
N LEU A 113 -3.54 -19.18 3.34
CA LEU A 113 -3.90 -20.53 2.96
C LEU A 113 -5.27 -20.53 2.28
N LEU A 114 -5.30 -21.04 1.05
CA LEU A 114 -6.50 -21.31 0.26
C LEU A 114 -6.76 -22.82 0.27
N THR A 115 -7.89 -23.25 0.83
CA THR A 115 -8.32 -24.65 0.74
C THR A 115 -9.42 -24.79 -0.30
N THR A 116 -9.22 -25.65 -1.29
CA THR A 116 -10.09 -25.79 -2.46
C THR A 116 -11.20 -26.82 -2.22
N LYS A 117 -12.22 -26.41 -1.46
CA LYS A 117 -13.34 -27.30 -1.06
C LYS A 117 -14.60 -27.17 -1.96
N HIS A 118 -14.61 -26.24 -2.89
CA HIS A 118 -15.76 -26.01 -3.77
C HIS A 118 -15.74 -26.97 -4.95
N ALA A 119 -16.88 -27.10 -5.65
CA ALA A 119 -16.98 -27.90 -6.86
C ALA A 119 -15.94 -27.47 -7.92
N ALA A 120 -15.54 -28.40 -8.79
CA ALA A 120 -14.66 -28.07 -9.90
C ALA A 120 -15.31 -27.00 -10.79
N GLY A 121 -14.62 -25.86 -10.96
CA GLY A 121 -15.11 -24.72 -11.71
C GLY A 121 -14.08 -23.61 -11.85
N LYS A 122 -14.55 -22.47 -12.37
CA LYS A 122 -13.79 -21.22 -12.48
C LYS A 122 -14.32 -20.21 -11.49
N TYR A 123 -13.43 -19.59 -10.71
CA TYR A 123 -13.81 -18.60 -9.70
C TYR A 123 -13.04 -17.30 -9.95
N LEU A 124 -13.73 -16.17 -9.90
CA LEU A 124 -13.13 -14.86 -10.06
C LEU A 124 -12.13 -14.58 -8.94
N VAL A 125 -10.91 -14.21 -9.30
CA VAL A 125 -9.95 -13.55 -8.41
C VAL A 125 -9.97 -12.09 -8.78
N ALA A 126 -10.13 -11.19 -7.81
CA ALA A 126 -10.26 -9.76 -8.09
C ALA A 126 -9.50 -8.92 -7.07
N ALA A 127 -8.92 -7.82 -7.56
CA ALA A 127 -8.33 -6.77 -6.76
C ALA A 127 -8.92 -5.41 -7.15
N SER A 128 -9.42 -4.65 -6.17
CA SER A 128 -10.06 -3.34 -6.38
C SER A 128 -9.60 -2.34 -5.33
N PRO A 129 -9.55 -1.04 -5.62
CA PRO A 129 -9.06 -0.04 -4.68
C PRO A 129 -9.94 0.09 -3.43
N PHE A 130 -9.29 0.31 -2.30
CA PHE A 130 -9.85 0.95 -1.11
C PHE A 130 -9.42 2.43 -1.12
N MET A 131 -10.38 3.33 -0.92
CA MET A 131 -10.14 4.76 -0.87
C MET A 131 -11.24 5.42 -0.04
N ASP A 132 -10.86 6.03 1.07
CA ASP A 132 -11.73 6.75 2.00
C ASP A 132 -11.55 8.27 1.96
N ALA A 133 -10.53 8.76 1.24
CA ALA A 133 -10.34 10.17 0.92
C ALA A 133 -11.01 10.55 -0.42
N PRO A 134 -11.45 11.82 -0.59
CA PRO A 134 -12.09 12.30 -1.81
C PRO A 134 -11.08 12.60 -2.94
N ILE A 135 -10.12 11.69 -3.16
CA ILE A 135 -9.10 11.79 -4.20
C ILE A 135 -9.41 10.84 -5.36
N ALA A 136 -8.95 11.22 -6.55
CA ALA A 136 -9.11 10.39 -7.73
C ALA A 136 -8.26 9.12 -7.60
N VAL A 137 -8.88 7.97 -7.93
CA VAL A 137 -8.21 6.67 -8.02
C VAL A 137 -8.67 5.96 -9.27
N ASP A 138 -7.82 5.10 -9.82
CA ASP A 138 -8.25 4.18 -10.87
C ASP A 138 -9.45 3.34 -10.38
N ASN A 139 -10.43 3.12 -11.23
CA ASN A 139 -11.62 2.34 -10.92
C ASN A 139 -11.67 1.00 -11.65
N LYS A 140 -10.64 0.64 -12.43
CA LYS A 140 -10.59 -0.65 -13.09
C LYS A 140 -10.11 -1.72 -12.12
N THR A 141 -11.05 -2.58 -11.74
CA THR A 141 -10.78 -3.78 -10.95
C THR A 141 -9.92 -4.75 -11.75
N ALA A 142 -8.78 -5.15 -11.20
CA ALA A 142 -7.95 -6.20 -11.78
C ALA A 142 -8.65 -7.55 -11.59
N THR A 143 -8.63 -8.39 -12.63
CA THR A 143 -9.25 -9.72 -12.55
C THR A 143 -8.36 -10.85 -13.06
N ALA A 144 -8.45 -11.98 -12.38
CA ALA A 144 -7.82 -13.24 -12.70
C ALA A 144 -8.80 -14.39 -12.44
N THR A 145 -8.39 -15.64 -12.68
CA THR A 145 -9.27 -16.80 -12.49
C THR A 145 -8.59 -17.89 -11.67
N LEU A 146 -9.21 -18.31 -10.57
CA LEU A 146 -8.90 -19.57 -9.90
C LEU A 146 -9.57 -20.69 -10.70
N HIS A 147 -8.77 -21.60 -11.25
CA HIS A 147 -9.21 -22.62 -12.18
C HIS A 147 -8.99 -24.02 -11.57
N TYR A 148 -10.07 -24.76 -11.34
CA TYR A 148 -9.96 -26.12 -10.85
C TYR A 148 -9.62 -27.08 -12.01
N SER A 149 -8.67 -27.98 -11.79
CA SER A 149 -8.30 -29.03 -12.75
C SER A 149 -9.52 -29.87 -13.15
N GLY A 150 -9.60 -30.21 -14.45
CA GLY A 150 -10.75 -30.91 -15.03
C GLY A 150 -11.94 -30.01 -15.39
N THR A 151 -11.84 -28.69 -15.16
CA THR A 151 -12.86 -27.73 -15.59
C THR A 151 -12.71 -27.43 -17.08
N LEU A 152 -13.81 -27.51 -17.83
CA LEU A 152 -13.82 -27.12 -19.25
C LEU A 152 -13.63 -25.62 -19.42
N SER A 153 -12.94 -25.22 -20.49
CA SER A 153 -12.73 -23.81 -20.84
C SER A 153 -14.04 -23.05 -21.08
N SER A 154 -15.11 -23.75 -21.49
CA SER A 154 -16.46 -23.22 -21.73
C SER A 154 -17.26 -22.92 -20.46
N ASN A 155 -16.86 -23.44 -19.29
CA ASN A 155 -17.62 -23.23 -18.05
C ASN A 155 -17.73 -21.72 -17.73
N LEU A 156 -18.83 -21.29 -17.13
CA LEU A 156 -18.92 -19.90 -16.68
C LEU A 156 -18.06 -19.68 -15.44
N THR A 157 -17.53 -18.47 -15.30
CA THR A 157 -16.76 -18.09 -14.11
C THR A 157 -17.73 -17.64 -13.02
N THR A 158 -17.66 -18.24 -11.84
CA THR A 158 -18.35 -17.78 -10.65
C THR A 158 -17.81 -16.42 -10.24
N LEU A 159 -18.67 -15.42 -10.20
CA LEU A 159 -18.33 -14.03 -9.90
C LEU A 159 -18.51 -13.73 -8.40
N THR A 160 -17.94 -12.60 -7.96
CA THR A 160 -18.16 -12.04 -6.63
C THR A 160 -18.25 -10.52 -6.71
N SER A 161 -19.02 -9.90 -5.82
CA SER A 161 -18.98 -8.45 -5.65
C SER A 161 -17.77 -8.04 -4.83
N MET A 162 -17.07 -7.02 -5.30
CA MET A 162 -16.05 -6.33 -4.51
C MET A 162 -16.72 -5.40 -3.49
N PRO A 163 -16.08 -5.14 -2.34
CA PRO A 163 -16.57 -4.13 -1.41
C PRO A 163 -16.64 -2.76 -2.10
N PRO A 164 -17.54 -1.86 -1.66
CA PRO A 164 -17.45 -0.45 -2.00
C PRO A 164 -16.07 0.12 -1.67
N LYS A 165 -15.57 1.07 -2.49
CA LYS A 165 -14.23 1.65 -2.32
C LYS A 165 -14.00 2.27 -0.94
N ASN A 166 -15.04 2.88 -0.38
CA ASN A 166 -15.01 3.56 0.92
C ASN A 166 -15.46 2.64 2.09
N SER A 167 -15.20 1.33 1.99
CA SER A 167 -15.59 0.38 3.04
C SER A 167 -14.64 0.43 4.25
N THR A 168 -14.53 1.59 4.91
CA THR A 168 -13.60 1.82 6.02
C THR A 168 -13.80 0.81 7.16
N ILE A 169 -15.05 0.47 7.50
CA ILE A 169 -15.34 -0.53 8.55
C ILE A 169 -14.69 -1.90 8.23
N LEU A 170 -14.69 -2.30 6.96
CA LEU A 170 -14.08 -3.56 6.53
C LEU A 170 -12.55 -3.47 6.64
N ALA A 171 -11.96 -2.35 6.21
CA ALA A 171 -10.53 -2.11 6.31
C ALA A 171 -10.04 -2.09 7.76
N THR A 172 -10.71 -1.32 8.63
CA THR A 172 -10.43 -1.28 10.07
C THR A 172 -10.56 -2.66 10.71
N SER A 173 -11.64 -3.38 10.44
CA SER A 173 -11.84 -4.72 11.01
C SER A 173 -10.77 -5.73 10.58
N PHE A 174 -10.29 -5.64 9.34
CA PHE A 174 -9.17 -6.46 8.87
C PHE A 174 -7.88 -6.12 9.61
N THR A 175 -7.53 -4.83 9.69
CA THR A 175 -6.32 -4.36 10.38
C THR A 175 -6.33 -4.70 11.87
N ASP A 176 -7.46 -4.52 12.56
CA ASP A 176 -7.63 -4.86 13.98
C ASP A 176 -7.49 -6.38 14.26
N SER A 177 -7.67 -7.21 13.24
CA SER A 177 -7.51 -8.66 13.36
C SER A 177 -6.05 -9.10 13.35
N LEU A 178 -5.13 -8.26 12.85
CA LEU A 178 -3.71 -8.56 12.72
C LEU A 178 -3.03 -8.63 14.09
N ARG A 179 -2.50 -9.81 14.41
CA ARG A 179 -1.78 -10.05 15.67
C ARG A 179 -0.58 -10.94 15.40
N SER A 180 0.57 -10.61 15.99
CA SER A 180 1.75 -11.50 15.98
C SER A 180 1.40 -12.89 16.52
N LEU A 181 1.93 -13.95 15.91
CA LEU A 181 1.68 -15.34 16.31
C LEU A 181 1.90 -15.57 17.81
N ASN A 182 2.98 -15.01 18.36
CA ASN A 182 3.35 -15.06 19.77
C ASN A 182 3.26 -16.47 20.38
N SER A 183 4.11 -17.38 19.90
CA SER A 183 4.21 -18.77 20.35
C SER A 183 5.55 -19.03 21.04
N LYS A 184 5.73 -20.19 21.67
CA LYS A 184 7.01 -20.59 22.29
C LYS A 184 8.19 -20.58 21.29
N LYS A 185 7.94 -20.99 20.03
CA LYS A 185 8.95 -21.00 18.95
C LYS A 185 9.13 -19.63 18.30
N TYR A 186 8.06 -18.84 18.23
CA TYR A 186 8.04 -17.51 17.60
C TYR A 186 7.46 -16.47 18.58
N PRO A 187 8.20 -16.08 19.63
CA PRO A 187 7.71 -15.16 20.65
C PRO A 187 7.66 -13.72 20.12
N ALA A 188 6.61 -12.98 20.48
CA ALA A 188 6.55 -11.54 20.24
C ALA A 188 7.35 -10.80 21.33
N ARG A 189 8.40 -10.08 20.94
CA ARG A 189 9.29 -9.35 21.86
C ARG A 189 9.03 -7.85 21.77
N VAL A 190 7.92 -7.41 22.34
CA VAL A 190 7.54 -5.99 22.35
C VAL A 190 8.37 -5.24 23.39
N PRO A 191 9.07 -4.14 23.03
CA PRO A 191 9.75 -3.29 24.00
C PRO A 191 8.74 -2.68 25.00
N LEU A 192 8.99 -2.84 26.30
CA LEU A 192 8.13 -2.30 27.35
C LEU A 192 8.65 -0.99 27.94
N LYS A 193 9.94 -0.72 27.79
CA LYS A 193 10.59 0.52 28.19
C LYS A 193 10.94 1.31 26.93
N ILE A 194 10.48 2.54 26.86
CA ILE A 194 10.66 3.44 25.71
C ILE A 194 11.68 4.53 26.07
N ASP A 195 12.72 4.69 25.26
CA ASP A 195 13.73 5.74 25.42
C ASP A 195 13.32 7.04 24.72
N ARG A 196 12.59 6.96 23.61
CA ARG A 196 12.14 8.10 22.80
C ARG A 196 10.66 8.00 22.43
N ASN A 197 9.91 9.06 22.69
CA ASN A 197 8.54 9.22 22.22
C ASN A 197 8.53 10.27 21.11
N LEU A 198 8.06 9.86 19.94
CA LEU A 198 7.96 10.71 18.76
C LEU A 198 6.50 10.77 18.30
N LEU A 199 6.08 11.95 17.88
CA LEU A 199 4.80 12.18 17.23
C LEU A 199 5.10 12.78 15.85
N PHE A 200 4.76 12.04 14.80
CA PHE A 200 4.94 12.47 13.42
C PHE A 200 3.57 12.73 12.83
N THR A 201 3.25 14.00 12.57
CA THR A 201 2.09 14.35 11.75
C THR A 201 2.44 14.07 10.30
N VAL A 202 1.54 13.41 9.56
CA VAL A 202 1.70 13.12 8.13
C VAL A 202 0.63 13.92 7.39
N SER A 203 1.05 14.75 6.45
CA SER A 203 0.20 15.78 5.88
C SER A 203 0.49 16.04 4.41
N LEU A 204 -0.51 16.57 3.71
CA LEU A 204 -0.33 17.26 2.44
C LEU A 204 -0.18 18.77 2.70
N GLY A 205 0.72 19.40 1.96
CA GLY A 205 0.99 20.83 2.02
C GLY A 205 0.98 21.47 0.64
N ILE A 206 1.07 22.80 0.61
CA ILE A 206 1.18 23.58 -0.62
C ILE A 206 2.36 24.54 -0.46
N ASN A 207 3.39 24.38 -1.29
CA ASN A 207 4.54 25.28 -1.29
C ASN A 207 4.53 26.18 -2.53
N PRO A 208 5.09 27.41 -2.46
CA PRO A 208 5.31 28.24 -3.64
C PRO A 208 6.20 27.55 -4.68
N CYS A 209 5.84 27.69 -5.96
CA CYS A 209 6.61 27.15 -7.09
C CYS A 209 6.46 28.06 -8.31
N SER A 210 7.42 28.96 -8.56
CA SER A 210 7.35 29.95 -9.64
C SER A 210 7.34 29.36 -11.06
N THR A 211 7.77 28.12 -11.22
CA THR A 211 7.79 27.43 -12.53
C THR A 211 6.57 26.53 -12.74
N CYS A 212 5.74 26.35 -11.72
CA CYS A 212 4.55 25.50 -11.78
C CYS A 212 3.35 26.28 -12.34
N VAL A 213 2.35 25.57 -12.86
CA VAL A 213 1.21 26.17 -13.56
C VAL A 213 0.45 27.18 -12.68
N ASN A 214 0.28 26.86 -11.39
CA ASN A 214 -0.47 27.70 -10.44
C ASN A 214 0.41 28.52 -9.50
N ASN A 215 1.69 28.73 -9.84
CA ASN A 215 2.70 29.30 -8.93
C ASN A 215 2.84 28.56 -7.59
N SER A 216 2.34 27.32 -7.51
CA SER A 216 2.29 26.50 -6.30
C SER A 216 2.51 25.04 -6.65
N ARG A 217 2.88 24.26 -5.64
CA ARG A 217 3.10 22.82 -5.74
C ARG A 217 2.50 22.12 -4.53
N VAL A 218 1.75 21.06 -4.80
CA VAL A 218 1.33 20.10 -3.76
C VAL A 218 2.56 19.32 -3.29
N VAL A 219 2.77 19.28 -1.99
CA VAL A 219 3.86 18.56 -1.33
C VAL A 219 3.28 17.63 -0.26
N ALA A 220 4.08 16.69 0.21
CA ALA A 220 3.79 15.92 1.41
C ALA A 220 4.89 16.19 2.43
N ASP A 221 4.51 16.20 3.70
CA ASP A 221 5.43 16.48 4.79
C ASP A 221 5.22 15.54 5.98
N ILE A 222 6.28 15.47 6.80
CA ILE A 222 6.21 14.89 8.13
C ILE A 222 6.65 15.96 9.12
N ASN A 223 5.82 16.25 10.12
CA ASN A 223 6.05 17.34 11.08
C ASN A 223 6.39 18.69 10.43
N ASN A 224 5.67 19.06 9.37
CA ASN A 224 5.83 20.29 8.59
C ASN A 224 7.16 20.38 7.81
N VAL A 225 7.83 19.25 7.59
CA VAL A 225 9.07 19.15 6.79
C VAL A 225 8.83 18.38 5.51
N THR A 226 8.89 19.07 4.36
CA THR A 226 8.93 18.43 3.04
C THR A 226 10.36 17.97 2.75
N PHE A 227 10.55 16.65 2.67
CA PHE A 227 11.87 16.05 2.46
C PHE A 227 12.38 16.30 1.02
N VAL A 228 13.61 16.78 0.90
CA VAL A 228 14.32 16.90 -0.39
C VAL A 228 15.37 15.82 -0.51
N MET A 229 15.30 15.05 -1.59
CA MET A 229 16.30 14.03 -1.88
C MET A 229 17.65 14.70 -2.23
N PRO A 230 18.73 14.43 -1.49
CA PRO A 230 20.04 15.00 -1.80
C PRO A 230 20.69 14.32 -3.01
N LYS A 231 21.63 15.02 -3.66
CA LYS A 231 22.43 14.46 -4.77
C LYS A 231 23.47 13.43 -4.31
N ILE A 232 23.93 13.55 -3.07
CA ILE A 232 24.85 12.61 -2.41
C ILE A 232 24.01 11.76 -1.46
N SER A 233 24.16 10.43 -1.51
CA SER A 233 23.39 9.55 -0.62
C SER A 233 23.66 9.88 0.85
N LEU A 234 22.61 9.81 1.67
CA LEU A 234 22.70 10.11 3.11
C LEU A 234 23.72 9.22 3.82
N LEU A 235 23.79 7.94 3.43
CA LEU A 235 24.74 6.97 3.98
C LEU A 235 26.19 7.33 3.62
N GLN A 236 26.46 7.69 2.37
CA GLN A 236 27.80 8.14 1.96
C GLN A 236 28.19 9.43 2.68
N ALA A 237 27.27 10.39 2.77
CA ALA A 237 27.52 11.64 3.49
C ALA A 237 27.81 11.41 4.98
N HIS A 238 27.08 10.49 5.62
CA HIS A 238 27.33 10.09 7.00
C HIS A 238 28.70 9.42 7.16
N PHE A 239 29.01 8.42 6.34
CA PHE A 239 30.23 7.62 6.45
C PHE A 239 31.49 8.44 6.22
N PHE A 240 31.51 9.26 5.15
CA PHE A 240 32.65 10.10 4.80
C PHE A 240 32.61 11.50 5.46
N LYS A 241 31.65 11.75 6.35
CA LYS A 241 31.48 13.04 7.06
C LYS A 241 31.38 14.24 6.12
N ILE A 242 30.69 14.08 4.99
CA ILE A 242 30.48 15.13 3.99
C ILE A 242 29.49 16.15 4.56
N LYS A 243 29.94 17.41 4.69
CA LYS A 243 29.14 18.51 5.24
C LYS A 243 28.14 19.05 4.19
N GLY A 244 27.03 19.62 4.66
CA GLY A 244 26.06 20.32 3.81
C GLY A 244 25.08 19.42 3.03
N VAL A 245 25.09 18.11 3.25
CA VAL A 245 24.16 17.17 2.59
C VAL A 245 22.83 17.05 3.34
N PHE A 246 22.87 17.05 4.67
CA PHE A 246 21.69 16.98 5.54
C PHE A 246 21.98 17.69 6.86
N THR A 247 20.92 17.97 7.62
CA THR A 247 20.98 18.40 9.03
C THR A 247 20.34 17.34 9.93
N ASP A 248 20.71 17.30 11.20
CA ASP A 248 20.24 16.33 12.19
C ASP A 248 19.23 16.91 13.19
N ASP A 249 18.48 17.91 12.73
CA ASP A 249 17.50 18.68 13.49
C ASP A 249 16.06 18.38 13.06
N PHE A 250 15.77 17.17 12.55
CA PHE A 250 14.38 16.80 12.26
C PHE A 250 13.53 16.86 13.55
N PRO A 251 12.36 17.49 13.54
CA PRO A 251 11.57 17.64 14.74
C PRO A 251 10.90 16.31 15.14
N GLY A 252 11.15 15.86 16.38
CA GLY A 252 10.54 14.64 16.91
C GLY A 252 9.04 14.73 17.22
N ASN A 253 8.48 15.94 17.18
CA ASN A 253 7.08 16.29 17.41
C ASN A 253 6.68 17.39 16.41
N PRO A 254 5.38 17.54 16.08
CA PRO A 254 4.95 18.62 15.21
C PRO A 254 5.34 19.98 15.83
N PRO A 255 5.90 20.91 15.04
CA PRO A 255 6.34 22.21 15.56
C PRO A 255 5.18 23.08 16.02
N VAL A 256 3.97 22.82 15.51
CA VAL A 256 2.73 23.50 15.88
C VAL A 256 1.65 22.47 16.14
N PHE A 257 1.02 22.53 17.31
CA PHE A 257 -0.11 21.68 17.66
C PHE A 257 -1.43 22.38 17.29
N TYR A 258 -2.32 21.63 16.68
CA TYR A 258 -3.68 22.05 16.35
C TYR A 258 -4.61 20.83 16.38
N ASN A 259 -5.89 21.03 16.05
CA ASN A 259 -6.82 19.91 15.87
C ASN A 259 -6.50 19.17 14.56
N PHE A 260 -5.55 18.23 14.60
CA PHE A 260 -5.00 17.54 13.43
C PHE A 260 -6.05 16.95 12.49
N THR A 261 -7.11 16.36 13.04
CA THR A 261 -8.21 15.73 12.29
C THR A 261 -9.49 16.56 12.31
N GLY A 262 -9.37 17.86 12.53
CA GLY A 262 -10.49 18.80 12.50
C GLY A 262 -10.10 20.06 11.73
N THR A 263 -10.25 21.23 12.35
CA THR A 263 -9.96 22.50 11.69
C THR A 263 -8.49 22.62 11.30
N GLN A 264 -8.23 22.63 10.00
CA GLN A 264 -6.89 22.79 9.45
C GLN A 264 -6.35 24.22 9.58
N PRO A 265 -5.02 24.40 9.67
CA PRO A 265 -4.39 25.70 9.58
C PRO A 265 -4.71 26.38 8.24
N SER A 266 -4.85 27.69 8.25
CA SER A 266 -5.03 28.47 7.00
C SER A 266 -3.78 28.48 6.11
N ASN A 267 -2.60 28.28 6.71
CA ASN A 267 -1.33 28.21 6.01
C ASN A 267 -0.86 26.76 5.92
N LEU A 268 -0.86 26.21 4.70
CA LEU A 268 -0.41 24.85 4.39
C LEU A 268 1.04 24.82 3.88
N ASN A 269 1.78 25.93 3.99
CA ASN A 269 3.19 25.98 3.60
C ASN A 269 4.03 25.16 4.58
N THR A 270 4.95 24.39 4.01
CA THR A 270 5.87 23.53 4.75
C THR A 270 7.31 24.06 4.65
N VAL A 271 8.16 23.58 5.55
CA VAL A 271 9.61 23.84 5.48
C VAL A 271 10.26 22.78 4.62
N THR A 272 10.91 23.18 3.54
CA THR A 272 11.63 22.27 2.67
C THR A 272 13.04 21.98 3.22
N GLY A 273 13.44 20.72 3.30
CA GLY A 273 14.82 20.39 3.70
C GLY A 273 15.13 18.91 3.82
N THR A 274 16.43 18.59 3.85
CA THR A 274 16.96 17.25 4.10
C THR A 274 17.33 17.12 5.57
N LYS A 275 16.32 16.92 6.43
CA LYS A 275 16.48 16.83 7.89
C LYS A 275 16.36 15.38 8.36
N LEU A 276 17.24 14.93 9.25
CA LEU A 276 17.25 13.58 9.82
C LEU A 276 17.05 13.62 11.34
N TYR A 277 16.44 12.57 11.89
CA TYR A 277 16.36 12.36 13.34
C TYR A 277 17.41 11.34 13.78
N ARG A 278 18.35 11.73 14.64
CA ARG A 278 19.40 10.82 15.13
C ARG A 278 18.91 10.02 16.33
N LEU A 279 19.18 8.72 16.28
CA LEU A 279 18.98 7.80 17.40
C LEU A 279 20.32 7.21 17.83
N ALA A 280 20.48 7.03 19.14
CA ALA A 280 21.59 6.23 19.63
C ALA A 280 21.34 4.76 19.30
N TYR A 281 22.42 4.01 19.09
CA TYR A 281 22.32 2.57 18.95
C TYR A 281 21.55 1.97 20.15
N ASN A 282 20.68 1.00 19.88
CA ASN A 282 19.85 0.32 20.88
C ASN A 282 18.77 1.18 21.58
N SER A 283 18.49 2.41 21.10
CA SER A 283 17.34 3.17 21.58
C SER A 283 16.01 2.49 21.22
N THR A 284 15.11 2.35 22.19
CA THR A 284 13.72 1.96 21.94
C THR A 284 12.87 3.20 21.63
N VAL A 285 12.12 3.16 20.54
CA VAL A 285 11.35 4.31 20.05
C VAL A 285 9.88 3.94 19.96
N GLN A 286 9.03 4.74 20.57
CA GLN A 286 7.62 4.81 20.25
C GLN A 286 7.41 5.93 19.25
N LEU A 287 6.93 5.57 18.06
CA LEU A 287 6.55 6.52 17.02
C LEU A 287 5.04 6.45 16.81
N VAL A 288 4.37 7.57 17.01
CA VAL A 288 2.95 7.74 16.68
C VAL A 288 2.89 8.49 15.34
N LEU A 289 2.30 7.86 14.33
CA LEU A 289 1.95 8.51 13.08
C LEU A 289 0.53 9.07 13.21
N GLN A 290 0.39 10.38 13.04
CA GLN A 290 -0.87 11.10 13.15
C GLN A 290 -1.22 11.69 11.79
N ASP A 291 -2.25 11.15 11.15
CA ASP A 291 -2.80 11.75 9.93
C ASP A 291 -3.42 13.13 10.21
N THR A 292 -3.48 13.98 9.19
CA THR A 292 -4.13 15.30 9.26
C THR A 292 -5.16 15.44 8.16
N GLN A 293 -6.29 16.08 8.46
CA GLN A 293 -7.40 16.25 7.50
C GLN A 293 -7.05 17.14 6.30
#